data_AF-A0A9D8GZH6-F1
#
_entry.id   AF-A0A9D8GZH6-F1
#
_cell.length_a   1.000
_cell.length_b   1.000
_cell.length_c   1.000
_cell.angle_alpha   90.00
_cell.angle_beta   90.00
_cell.angle_gamma   90.00
#
_symmetry.space_group_name_H-M   'P 1'
#
loop_
_entity.id
_entity.type
_entity.pdbx_description
1 polymer ?
#
loop_
_entity_poly.entity_id
_entity_poly.type
_entity_poly.pdbx_seq_one_letter_code
_entity_poly.pdbx_strand_id
1 'polypeptide(L)'
;MEVVVVLALVAGGGLAYRWVRRRPGVPMKWQTSQSVAADLHRRMHRSLDRTRGTVSEARKRGVPTSGYEGLCDRLAATGRAIDDQLVLASQLPPEARHKVLQELRYRIADVEKTGERIGRAALEAATPLVGSIDDALHDINQRLDHHAEAINELRELGG
;
A
#
# COMPACT_ATOMS: atom_id res chain seq x y z
N MET A 1 5.03 -30.69 24.36
CA MET A 1 5.95 -29.54 24.17
C MET A 1 6.22 -29.30 22.68
N GLU A 2 5.18 -29.12 21.86
CA GLU A 2 5.36 -28.86 20.40
C GLU A 2 4.74 -27.52 19.97
N VAL A 3 3.76 -26.99 20.72
CA VAL A 3 3.05 -25.75 20.38
C VAL A 3 3.91 -24.49 20.58
N VAL A 4 4.89 -24.53 21.50
CA VAL A 4 5.76 -23.38 21.82
C VAL A 4 6.78 -23.11 20.71
N VAL A 5 7.22 -24.15 19.98
CA VAL A 5 8.23 -24.02 18.91
C VAL A 5 7.64 -23.39 17.65
N VAL A 6 6.37 -23.69 17.33
CA VAL A 6 5.69 -23.12 16.15
C VAL A 6 5.40 -21.62 16.34
N LEU A 7 5.02 -21.19 17.56
CA LEU A 7 4.82 -19.77 17.88
C LEU A 7 6.13 -18.98 17.83
N ALA A 8 7.25 -19.57 18.27
CA ALA A 8 8.57 -18.93 18.19
C ALA A 8 9.06 -18.74 16.75
N LEU A 9 8.72 -19.65 15.83
CA LEU A 9 9.06 -19.52 14.40
C LEU A 9 8.18 -18.50 13.67
N VAL A 10 6.89 -18.38 14.02
CA VAL A 10 6.01 -17.34 13.44
C VAL A 10 6.37 -15.94 13.97
N ALA A 11 6.68 -15.83 15.26
CA ALA A 11 7.16 -14.57 15.85
C ALA A 11 8.56 -14.20 15.38
N GLY A 12 9.46 -15.18 15.25
CA GLY A 12 10.81 -15.03 14.72
C GLY A 12 10.83 -14.65 13.25
N GLY A 13 9.93 -15.22 12.43
CA GLY A 13 9.74 -14.83 11.03
C GLY A 13 9.20 -13.40 10.88
N GLY A 14 8.24 -12.99 11.71
CA GLY A 14 7.71 -11.62 11.72
C GLY A 14 8.73 -10.57 12.17
N LEU A 15 9.61 -10.92 13.11
CA LEU A 15 10.70 -10.06 13.57
C LEU A 15 11.90 -10.07 12.61
N ALA A 16 12.28 -11.22 12.02
CA ALA A 16 13.36 -11.32 11.05
C ALA A 16 12.99 -10.69 9.70
N TYR A 17 11.74 -10.78 9.26
CA TYR A 17 11.25 -10.04 8.09
C TYR A 17 11.30 -8.53 8.32
N ARG A 18 11.13 -8.08 9.57
CA ARG A 18 11.35 -6.68 9.99
C ARG A 18 12.82 -6.25 9.92
N TRP A 19 13.77 -7.18 10.01
CA TRP A 19 15.21 -6.91 10.04
C TRP A 19 15.87 -6.81 8.65
N VAL A 20 15.28 -7.39 7.60
CA VAL A 20 15.97 -7.61 6.31
C VAL A 20 15.86 -6.44 5.32
N ARG A 21 15.25 -5.31 5.67
CA ARG A 21 15.37 -4.08 4.86
C ARG A 21 16.07 -2.96 5.62
N ARG A 22 17.40 -3.11 5.75
CA ARG A 22 18.30 -1.95 5.86
C ARG A 22 18.00 -1.04 4.66
N ARG A 23 17.34 0.09 4.89
CA ARG A 23 17.04 1.06 3.81
C ARG A 23 18.00 2.24 3.94
N PRO A 24 18.90 2.46 2.97
CA PRO A 24 19.88 3.54 3.02
C PRO A 24 19.16 4.89 3.14
N GLY A 25 19.64 5.77 4.02
CA GLY A 25 19.14 7.15 4.17
C GLY A 25 18.28 7.43 5.41
N VAL A 26 17.66 6.42 6.04
CA VAL A 26 16.78 6.62 7.22
C VAL A 26 17.53 6.31 8.53
N PRO A 27 17.43 7.14 9.58
CA PRO A 27 18.07 6.86 10.88
C PRO A 27 17.60 5.54 11.48
N MET A 28 18.54 4.64 11.83
CA MET A 28 18.24 3.34 12.46
C MET A 28 17.34 3.47 13.70
N LYS A 29 17.50 4.56 14.46
CA LYS A 29 16.68 4.85 15.64
C LYS A 29 15.19 5.03 15.33
N TRP A 30 14.78 5.29 14.09
CA TRP A 30 13.35 5.42 13.73
C TRP A 30 12.58 4.12 13.78
N GLN A 31 13.26 2.98 13.95
CA GLN A 31 12.58 1.72 14.23
C GLN A 31 11.96 1.69 15.64
N THR A 32 12.49 2.47 16.58
CA THR A 32 12.11 2.46 18.01
C THR A 32 11.79 3.85 18.59
N SER A 33 12.22 4.93 17.94
CA SER A 33 11.98 6.32 18.35
C SER A 33 10.49 6.68 18.31
N GLN A 34 10.00 7.46 19.28
CA GLN A 34 8.61 7.95 19.36
C GLN A 34 8.38 9.31 18.68
N SER A 35 9.25 9.71 17.75
CA SER A 35 9.06 10.96 17.00
C SER A 35 7.96 10.79 15.94
N VAL A 36 7.21 11.87 15.67
CA VAL A 36 6.14 11.87 14.65
C VAL A 36 6.66 11.40 13.28
N ALA A 37 7.85 11.82 12.86
CA ALA A 37 8.46 11.37 11.62
C ALA A 37 8.74 9.85 11.60
N ALA A 38 9.19 9.29 12.73
CA ALA A 38 9.42 7.85 12.87
C ALA A 38 8.09 7.06 12.87
N ASP A 39 7.04 7.60 13.49
CA ASP A 39 5.70 6.99 13.44
C ASP A 39 5.13 6.96 12.03
N LEU A 40 5.23 8.09 11.30
CA LEU A 40 4.80 8.20 9.92
C LEU A 40 5.56 7.23 9.01
N HIS A 41 6.89 7.15 9.14
CA HIS A 41 7.73 6.16 8.46
C HIS A 41 7.22 4.73 8.72
N ARG A 42 7.09 4.33 9.99
CA ARG A 42 6.64 2.98 10.35
C ARG A 42 5.22 2.68 9.87
N ARG A 43 4.33 3.66 9.91
CA ARG A 43 2.95 3.53 9.44
C ARG A 43 2.92 3.25 7.93
N MET A 44 3.65 4.06 7.15
CA MET A 44 3.78 3.90 5.71
C MET A 44 4.34 2.52 5.35
N HIS A 45 5.46 2.10 5.94
CA HIS A 45 6.05 0.79 5.62
C HIS A 45 5.14 -0.38 6.01
N ARG A 46 4.46 -0.31 7.16
CA ARG A 46 3.44 -1.32 7.52
C ARG A 46 2.32 -1.42 6.49
N SER A 47 1.98 -0.34 5.79
CA SER A 47 0.98 -0.37 4.72
C SER A 47 1.53 -0.98 3.43
N LEU A 48 2.74 -0.60 3.05
CA LEU A 48 3.43 -1.17 1.88
C LEU A 48 3.66 -2.68 2.04
N ASP A 49 4.06 -3.11 3.23
CA ASP A 49 4.30 -4.52 3.54
C ASP A 49 2.99 -5.31 3.56
N ARG A 50 1.91 -4.74 4.11
CA ARG A 50 0.56 -5.34 4.01
C ARG A 50 0.12 -5.50 2.56
N THR A 51 0.29 -4.47 1.74
CA THR A 51 -0.06 -4.51 0.31
C THR A 51 0.70 -5.63 -0.41
N ARG A 52 2.01 -5.72 -0.21
CA ARG A 52 2.83 -6.83 -0.77
C ARG A 52 2.38 -8.19 -0.27
N GLY A 53 2.05 -8.30 1.02
CA GLY A 53 1.49 -9.52 1.60
C GLY A 53 0.20 -9.94 0.91
N THR A 54 -0.71 -9.00 0.68
CA THR A 54 -1.98 -9.23 -0.02
C THR A 54 -1.77 -9.68 -1.47
N VAL A 55 -0.87 -9.03 -2.22
CA VAL A 55 -0.54 -9.46 -3.59
C VAL A 55 0.10 -10.85 -3.59
N SER A 56 1.01 -11.13 -2.65
CA SER A 56 1.59 -12.47 -2.53
C SER A 56 0.55 -13.54 -2.17
N GLU A 57 -0.50 -13.18 -1.43
CA GLU A 57 -1.60 -14.07 -1.12
C GLU A 57 -2.46 -14.36 -2.36
N ALA A 58 -2.77 -13.35 -3.17
CA ALA A 58 -3.44 -13.53 -4.46
C ALA A 58 -2.64 -14.45 -5.41
N ARG A 59 -1.31 -14.31 -5.43
CA ARG A 59 -0.42 -15.20 -6.20
C ARG A 59 -0.53 -16.66 -5.76
N LYS A 60 -0.57 -16.92 -4.44
CA LYS A 60 -0.74 -18.29 -3.92
C LYS A 60 -2.07 -18.92 -4.32
N ARG A 61 -3.08 -18.09 -4.63
CA ARG A 61 -4.38 -18.50 -5.15
C ARG A 61 -4.42 -18.67 -6.68
N GLY A 62 -3.26 -18.57 -7.35
CA GLY A 62 -3.14 -18.83 -8.78
C GLY A 62 -3.33 -17.62 -9.69
N VAL A 63 -3.48 -16.41 -9.14
CA VAL A 63 -3.61 -15.18 -9.95
C VAL A 63 -2.25 -14.79 -10.55
N PRO A 64 -2.19 -14.42 -11.84
CA PRO A 64 -1.04 -13.76 -12.41
C PRO A 64 -0.79 -12.39 -11.75
N THR A 65 0.27 -12.26 -10.94
CA THR A 65 0.51 -11.06 -10.11
C THR A 65 1.56 -10.07 -10.64
N SER A 66 2.20 -10.34 -11.78
CA SER A 66 3.31 -9.52 -12.29
C SER A 66 2.97 -8.02 -12.42
N GLY A 67 1.76 -7.69 -12.88
CA GLY A 67 1.27 -6.31 -12.96
C GLY A 67 1.13 -5.64 -11.59
N TYR A 68 0.58 -6.36 -10.60
CA TYR A 68 0.42 -5.86 -9.23
C TYR A 68 1.76 -5.72 -8.52
N GLU A 69 2.71 -6.63 -8.74
CA GLU A 69 4.07 -6.56 -8.23
C GLU A 69 4.78 -5.29 -8.73
N GLY A 70 4.67 -4.99 -10.03
CA GLY A 70 5.18 -3.73 -10.60
C GLY A 70 4.52 -2.47 -10.03
N LEU A 71 3.22 -2.53 -9.66
CA LEU A 71 2.55 -1.45 -8.95
C LEU A 71 3.06 -1.30 -7.51
N CYS A 72 3.28 -2.41 -6.80
CA CYS A 72 3.87 -2.41 -5.46
C CYS A 72 5.29 -1.81 -5.45
N ASP A 73 6.09 -2.06 -6.50
CA ASP A 73 7.44 -1.53 -6.59
C ASP A 73 7.47 -0.02 -6.87
N ARG A 74 6.57 0.46 -7.73
CA ARG A 74 6.37 1.91 -7.92
C ARG A 74 5.90 2.58 -6.64
N LEU A 75 4.92 2.00 -5.95
CA LEU A 75 4.43 2.52 -4.67
C LEU A 75 5.55 2.54 -3.61
N ALA A 76 6.40 1.51 -3.57
CA ALA A 76 7.56 1.46 -2.69
C ALA A 76 8.64 2.50 -3.06
N ALA A 77 8.80 2.85 -4.34
CA ALA A 77 9.67 3.94 -4.77
C ALA A 77 9.14 5.30 -4.29
N THR A 78 7.83 5.55 -4.43
CA THR A 78 7.18 6.74 -3.86
C THR A 78 7.38 6.83 -2.35
N GLY A 79 7.23 5.69 -1.64
CA GLY A 79 7.47 5.64 -0.20
C GLY A 79 8.91 6.01 0.19
N ARG A 80 9.91 5.61 -0.60
CA ARG A 80 11.31 6.03 -0.37
C ARG A 80 11.50 7.54 -0.53
N ALA A 81 10.90 8.15 -1.55
CA ALA A 81 10.96 9.59 -1.71
C ALA A 81 10.31 10.35 -0.55
N ILE A 82 9.23 9.79 0.04
CA ILE A 82 8.62 10.33 1.25
C ILE A 82 9.54 10.15 2.47
N ASP A 83 10.24 9.02 2.59
CA ASP A 83 11.23 8.81 3.67
C ASP A 83 12.32 9.88 3.64
N ASP A 84 12.86 10.21 2.47
CA ASP A 84 13.87 11.27 2.31
C ASP A 84 13.33 12.62 2.80
N GLN A 85 12.07 12.93 2.47
CA GLN A 85 11.41 14.16 2.91
C GLN A 85 11.11 14.17 4.41
N LEU A 86 10.76 13.03 5.01
CA LEU A 86 10.61 12.90 6.46
C LEU A 86 11.94 13.18 7.16
N VAL A 87 13.06 12.68 6.61
CA VAL A 87 14.40 12.90 7.17
C VAL A 87 14.74 14.38 7.13
N LEU A 88 14.53 15.05 5.99
CA LEU A 88 14.72 16.50 5.88
C LEU A 88 13.81 17.27 6.84
N ALA A 89 12.52 16.93 6.91
CA ALA A 89 11.57 17.58 7.80
C ALA A 89 11.96 17.46 9.28
N SER A 90 12.55 16.33 9.67
CA SER A 90 12.97 16.09 11.07
C SER A 90 14.07 17.04 11.55
N GLN A 91 14.83 17.62 10.64
CA GLN A 91 15.93 18.55 10.92
C GLN A 91 15.47 20.01 11.00
N LEU A 92 14.22 20.30 10.64
CA LEU A 92 13.68 21.66 10.66
C LEU A 92 13.33 22.15 12.08
N PRO A 93 13.29 23.48 12.28
CA PRO A 93 12.74 24.10 13.48
C PRO A 93 11.28 23.67 13.73
N PRO A 94 10.79 23.70 15.00
CA PRO A 94 9.52 23.10 15.38
C PRO A 94 8.29 23.53 14.54
N GLU A 95 8.14 24.82 14.27
CA GLU A 95 6.99 25.36 13.53
C GLU A 95 6.97 24.90 12.06
N ALA A 96 8.10 25.05 11.36
CA ALA A 96 8.25 24.59 9.98
C ALA A 96 8.12 23.06 9.88
N ARG A 97 8.72 22.33 10.84
CA ARG A 97 8.63 20.88 10.94
C ARG A 97 7.18 20.43 11.08
N HIS A 98 6.39 21.07 11.92
CA HIS A 98 4.98 20.69 12.11
C HIS A 98 4.18 20.79 10.82
N LYS A 99 4.31 21.91 10.09
CA LYS A 99 3.63 22.14 8.82
C LYS A 99 4.01 21.09 7.76
N VAL A 100 5.30 20.83 7.59
CA VAL A 100 5.80 19.85 6.62
C VAL A 100 5.37 18.43 6.97
N LEU A 101 5.45 18.03 8.25
CA LEU A 101 5.00 16.70 8.68
C LEU A 101 3.49 16.51 8.49
N GLN A 102 2.70 17.57 8.64
CA GLN A 102 1.26 17.52 8.39
C GLN A 102 0.95 17.27 6.91
N GLU A 103 1.67 17.92 5.99
CA GLU A 103 1.54 17.67 4.56
C GLU A 103 1.97 16.24 4.18
N LEU A 104 3.11 15.78 4.70
CA LEU A 104 3.60 14.42 4.48
C LEU A 104 2.63 13.36 5.01
N ARG A 105 1.87 13.66 6.08
CA ARG A 105 0.83 12.78 6.61
C ARG A 105 -0.27 12.52 5.57
N TYR A 106 -0.70 13.54 4.82
CA TYR A 106 -1.70 13.36 3.75
C TYR A 106 -1.15 12.51 2.61
N ARG A 107 0.07 12.78 2.17
CA ARG A 107 0.73 12.01 1.11
C ARG A 107 0.94 10.54 1.51
N ILE A 108 1.23 10.26 2.77
CA ILE A 108 1.28 8.90 3.30
C ILE A 108 -0.11 8.26 3.26
N ALA A 109 -1.18 8.97 3.61
CA ALA A 109 -2.54 8.46 3.50
C ALA A 109 -2.92 8.11 2.04
N ASP A 110 -2.45 8.88 1.05
CA ASP A 110 -2.66 8.57 -0.37
C ASP A 110 -1.91 7.31 -0.81
N VAL A 111 -0.68 7.12 -0.31
CA VAL A 111 0.09 5.87 -0.50
C VAL A 111 -0.64 4.68 0.11
N GLU A 112 -1.20 4.85 1.31
CA GLU A 112 -1.99 3.82 1.98
C GLU A 112 -3.24 3.44 1.18
N LYS A 113 -4.02 4.44 0.75
CA LYS A 113 -5.24 4.23 -0.06
C LYS A 113 -4.92 3.56 -1.40
N THR A 114 -3.82 3.97 -2.04
CA THR A 114 -3.37 3.34 -3.28
C THR A 114 -2.95 1.89 -3.05
N GLY A 115 -2.20 1.62 -1.97
CA GLY A 115 -1.82 0.27 -1.58
C GLY A 115 -3.02 -0.63 -1.31
N GLU A 116 -4.01 -0.14 -0.56
CA GLU A 116 -5.26 -0.86 -0.30
C GLU A 116 -6.00 -1.20 -1.60
N ARG A 117 -6.10 -0.26 -2.55
CA ARG A 117 -6.74 -0.50 -3.86
C ARG A 117 -6.02 -1.57 -4.66
N ILE A 118 -4.69 -1.55 -4.68
CA ILE A 118 -3.88 -2.57 -5.37
C ILE A 118 -4.13 -3.95 -4.73
N GLY A 119 -4.08 -4.03 -3.40
CA GLY A 119 -4.29 -5.28 -2.68
C GLY A 119 -5.71 -5.82 -2.89
N ARG A 120 -6.72 -4.96 -2.83
CA ARG A 120 -8.11 -5.34 -3.07
C ARG A 120 -8.32 -5.86 -4.48
N ALA A 121 -7.83 -5.15 -5.50
CA ALA A 121 -7.94 -5.59 -6.89
C ALA A 121 -7.26 -6.95 -7.14
N ALA A 122 -6.11 -7.20 -6.49
CA ALA A 122 -5.44 -8.49 -6.58
C ALA A 122 -6.25 -9.62 -5.92
N LEU A 123 -6.92 -9.37 -4.79
CA LEU A 123 -7.79 -10.36 -4.14
C LEU A 123 -9.11 -10.59 -4.88
N GLU A 124 -9.70 -9.52 -5.45
CA GLU A 124 -10.89 -9.62 -6.30
C GLU A 124 -10.59 -10.50 -7.52
N ALA A 125 -9.45 -10.30 -8.17
CA ALA A 125 -8.97 -11.18 -9.24
C ALA A 125 -8.70 -12.63 -8.79
N ALA A 126 -8.49 -12.85 -7.49
CA ALA A 126 -8.30 -14.18 -6.90
C ALA A 126 -9.61 -14.85 -6.46
N THR A 127 -10.73 -14.14 -6.54
CA THR A 127 -12.03 -14.67 -6.13
C THR A 127 -12.56 -15.55 -7.25
N PRO A 128 -12.93 -16.81 -6.98
CA PRO A 128 -13.60 -17.64 -7.97
C PRO A 128 -14.85 -16.90 -8.46
N LEU A 129 -15.04 -16.83 -9.79
CA LEU A 129 -16.28 -16.31 -10.37
C LEU A 129 -17.44 -17.15 -9.82
N VAL A 130 -18.23 -16.58 -8.92
CA VAL A 130 -19.51 -17.15 -8.50
C VAL A 130 -20.54 -16.63 -9.50
N GLY A 131 -20.68 -17.33 -10.63
CA GLY A 131 -21.52 -16.94 -11.76
C GLY A 131 -20.95 -17.40 -13.10
N SER A 132 -21.75 -17.36 -14.17
CA SER A 132 -21.21 -17.56 -15.52
C SER A 132 -20.21 -16.45 -15.84
N ILE A 133 -19.22 -16.73 -16.69
CA ILE A 133 -18.36 -15.70 -17.30
C ILE A 133 -19.23 -14.64 -17.98
N ASP A 134 -20.38 -15.05 -18.54
CA ASP A 134 -21.34 -14.16 -19.17
C ASP A 134 -21.96 -13.16 -18.18
N ASP A 135 -22.22 -13.57 -16.94
CA ASP A 135 -22.77 -12.70 -15.90
C ASP A 135 -21.76 -11.62 -15.50
N ALA A 136 -20.49 -12.00 -15.38
CA ALA A 136 -19.41 -11.07 -15.06
C ALA A 136 -19.13 -10.11 -16.22
N LEU A 137 -19.16 -10.59 -17.47
CA LEU A 137 -19.05 -9.73 -18.65
C LEU A 137 -20.25 -8.77 -18.77
N HIS A 138 -21.44 -9.23 -18.42
CA HIS A 138 -22.63 -8.39 -18.40
C HIS A 138 -22.52 -7.25 -17.37
N ASP A 139 -22.07 -7.56 -16.14
CA ASP A 139 -21.82 -6.53 -15.10
C ASP A 139 -20.74 -5.53 -15.51
N ILE A 140 -19.65 -6.02 -16.11
CA ILE A 140 -18.57 -5.14 -16.62
C ILE A 140 -19.09 -4.22 -17.73
N ASN A 141 -19.88 -4.76 -18.67
CA ASN A 141 -20.45 -3.96 -19.76
C ASN A 141 -21.43 -2.90 -19.23
N GLN A 142 -22.34 -3.26 -18.31
CA GLN A 142 -23.23 -2.28 -17.68
C GLN A 142 -22.47 -1.13 -17.02
N ARG A 143 -21.37 -1.46 -16.31
CA ARG A 143 -20.53 -0.42 -15.69
C ARG A 143 -19.86 0.46 -16.73
N LEU A 144 -19.36 -0.10 -17.82
CA LEU A 144 -18.75 0.69 -18.90
C LEU A 144 -19.77 1.61 -19.57
N ASP A 145 -21.00 1.12 -19.80
CA ASP A 145 -22.09 1.90 -20.38
C ASP A 145 -22.45 3.09 -19.46
N HIS A 146 -22.62 2.87 -18.16
CA HIS A 146 -22.86 3.95 -17.21
C HIS A 146 -21.74 4.99 -17.14
N HIS A 147 -20.49 4.56 -17.26
CA HIS A 147 -19.36 5.48 -17.32
C HIS A 147 -19.35 6.30 -18.61
N ALA A 148 -19.73 5.70 -19.75
CA ALA A 148 -19.86 6.39 -21.02
C ALA A 148 -21.00 7.43 -20.99
N GLU A 149 -22.14 7.08 -20.38
CA GLU A 149 -23.27 7.99 -20.15
C GLU A 149 -22.84 9.19 -19.29
N ALA A 150 -22.19 8.95 -18.14
CA ALA A 150 -21.71 10.01 -17.26
C ALA A 150 -20.71 10.96 -17.94
N ILE A 151 -19.84 10.43 -18.83
CA ILE A 151 -18.93 11.27 -19.63
C ILE A 151 -19.71 12.12 -20.63
N ASN A 152 -20.76 11.56 -21.24
CA ASN A 152 -21.59 12.29 -22.20
C ASN A 152 -22.41 13.40 -21.52
N GLU A 153 -23.01 13.13 -20.36
CA GLU A 153 -23.72 14.13 -19.56
C GLU A 153 -22.80 15.28 -19.13
N LEU A 154 -21.58 14.98 -18.69
CA LEU A 154 -20.58 16.01 -18.36
C LEU A 154 -20.18 16.88 -19.56
N ARG A 155 -20.17 16.30 -20.76
CA ARG A 155 -19.91 17.04 -22.01
C ARG A 155 -21.08 17.94 -22.38
N GLU A 156 -22.32 17.48 -22.19
CA GLU A 156 -23.54 18.25 -22.46
C GLU A 156 -23.73 19.42 -21.47
N LEU A 157 -23.30 19.26 -20.21
CA LEU A 157 -23.37 20.32 -19.19
C LEU A 157 -22.24 21.36 -19.28
N GLY A 158 -21.15 21.04 -19.97
CA GLY A 158 -19.96 21.91 -20.13
C GLY A 158 -19.87 22.61 -21.48
N GLY A 159 -20.85 22.42 -22.38
CA GLY A 159 -20.95 23.02 -23.71
C GLY A 159 -21.87 24.24 -23.78
#